data_AF-A0A7X7M656-F1
#
_entry.id   AF-A0A7X7M656-F1
#
_cell.length_a   1.000
_cell.length_b   1.000
_cell.length_c   1.000
_cell.angle_alpha   90.00
_cell.angle_beta   90.00
_cell.angle_gamma   90.00
#
_symmetry.space_group_name_H-M   'P 1'
#
loop_
_entity.id
_entity.type
_entity.pdbx_description
1 polymer ?
#
loop_
_entity_poly.entity_id
_entity_poly.type
_entity_poly.pdbx_seq_one_letter_code
_entity_poly.pdbx_strand_id
1 'polypeptide(L)' 'MNANCTVTVNGKAYQCQKELLISAFLENNSLGLQLPCGGGGKCGKCRIIARGQISPPTAQEIKRLKAAEL' A
#
# COMPACT_ATOMS: atom_id res chain seq x y z
N MET A 1 22.91 5.52 2.81
CA MET A 1 22.60 5.75 1.38
C MET A 1 21.09 5.92 1.30
N ASN A 2 20.59 7.14 1.10
CA ASN A 2 19.15 7.40 1.07
C ASN A 2 18.64 7.13 -0.34
N ALA A 3 17.96 6.01 -0.53
CA ALA A 3 17.30 5.71 -1.79
C ALA A 3 16.07 6.63 -1.91
N ASN A 4 16.13 7.63 -2.79
CA ASN A 4 14.96 8.40 -3.16
C ASN A 4 14.06 7.53 -4.03
N CYS A 5 12.82 7.32 -3.61
CA CYS A 5 11.79 6.61 -4.35
C CYS A 5 10.69 7.56 -4.80
N THR A 6 10.07 7.25 -5.94
CA THR A 6 8.90 7.98 -6.44
C THR A 6 7.68 7.08 -6.37
N VAL A 7 6.63 7.53 -5.69
CA VAL A 7 5.34 6.85 -5.60
C VAL A 7 4.30 7.71 -6.31
N THR A 8 3.51 7.10 -7.19
CA THR A 8 2.40 7.78 -7.87
C THR A 8 1.09 7.27 -7.30
N VAL A 9 0.28 8.17 -6.74
CA VAL A 9 -1.06 7.86 -6.23
C VAL A 9 -2.08 8.64 -7.02
N ASN A 10 -3.01 7.93 -7.67
CA ASN A 10 -4.08 8.54 -8.48
C ASN A 10 -3.56 9.59 -9.50
N GLY A 11 -2.39 9.34 -10.11
CA GLY A 11 -1.76 10.24 -11.08
C GLY A 11 -0.89 11.35 -10.49
N LYS A 12 -0.87 11.54 -9.17
CA LYS A 12 0.00 12.51 -8.50
C LYS A 12 1.27 11.84 -7.97
N ALA A 13 2.43 12.40 -8.33
CA ALA A 13 3.73 11.91 -7.92
C ALA A 13 4.15 12.47 -6.55
N TYR A 14 4.81 11.65 -5.77
CA TYR A 14 5.30 11.95 -4.43
C TYR A 14 6.69 11.35 -4.25
N GLN A 15 7.55 12.06 -3.52
CA GLN A 15 8.89 11.59 -3.17
C GLN A 15 8.88 10.90 -1.81
N CYS A 16 9.63 9.80 -1.71
CA CYS A 16 9.91 9.08 -0.47
C CYS A 16 11.40 8.81 -0.34
N GLN A 17 11.88 8.61 0.89
CA GLN A 17 13.33 8.49 1.17
C GLN A 17 13.74 7.11 1.68
N LYS A 18 12.79 6.18 1.83
CA LYS A 18 13.04 4.84 2.36
C LYS A 18 11.95 3.87 1.92
N GLU A 19 12.25 2.58 2.03
CA GLU A 19 11.25 1.52 2.01
C GLU A 19 10.25 1.76 3.14
N LEU A 20 8.98 1.94 2.77
CA LEU A 20 7.91 2.33 3.69
C LEU A 20 6.66 1.52 3.39
N LEU A 21 5.90 1.23 4.43
CA LEU A 21 4.56 0.66 4.31
C LEU A 21 3.66 1.61 3.51
N ILE A 22 2.89 1.06 2.56
CA ILE A 22 1.96 1.85 1.75
C ILE A 22 0.93 2.57 2.63
N SER A 23 0.44 1.93 3.71
CA SER A 23 -0.47 2.57 4.67
C SER A 23 0.14 3.84 5.28
N ALA A 24 1.35 3.73 5.84
CA ALA A 24 2.05 4.86 6.43
C ALA A 24 2.35 5.96 5.41
N PHE A 25 2.70 5.58 4.18
CA PHE A 25 2.89 6.54 3.09
C PHE A 25 1.62 7.35 2.80
N LEU A 26 0.47 6.67 2.67
CA LEU A 26 -0.80 7.31 2.37
C LEU A 26 -1.31 8.17 3.53
N GLU A 27 -1.11 7.74 4.78
CA GLU A 27 -1.44 8.52 5.98
C GLU A 27 -0.60 9.80 6.07
N ASN A 28 0.73 9.70 5.90
CA ASN A 28 1.64 10.85 5.95
C ASN A 28 1.33 11.91 4.88
N ASN A 29 0.78 11.48 3.74
CA ASN A 29 0.41 12.37 2.64
C ASN A 29 -1.09 12.75 2.66
N SER A 30 -1.83 12.40 3.71
CA SER A 30 -3.27 12.66 3.85
C SER A 30 -4.11 12.18 2.65
N LEU A 31 -3.70 11.06 2.05
CA LEU A 31 -4.30 10.50 0.82
C LEU A 31 -5.51 9.59 1.09
N GLY A 32 -5.76 9.24 2.35
CA GLY A 32 -6.92 8.47 2.79
C GLY A 32 -6.88 6.99 2.39
N LEU A 33 -6.92 6.10 3.37
CA LEU A 33 -7.09 4.66 3.18
C LEU A 33 -7.97 4.09 4.29
N GLN A 34 -8.90 3.21 3.95
CA GLN A 34 -9.73 2.55 4.96
C GLN A 34 -8.90 1.51 5.73
N LEU A 35 -8.52 1.86 6.97
CA LEU A 35 -7.75 1.01 7.88
C LEU A 35 -8.47 0.75 9.22
N PRO A 36 -9.73 0.27 9.25
CA PRO A 36 -10.45 0.06 10.51
C PRO A 36 -9.85 -1.04 11.40
N CYS A 37 -8.95 -1.88 10.86
CA CYS A 37 -8.19 -2.86 11.64
C CYS A 37 -6.74 -2.42 11.94
N GLY A 38 -6.38 -1.17 11.63
CA GLY A 38 -5.04 -0.62 11.86
C GLY A 38 -3.92 -1.30 11.06
N GLY A 39 -4.22 -1.88 9.90
CA GLY A 39 -3.23 -2.58 9.08
C GLY A 39 -2.94 -4.03 9.50
N GLY A 40 -3.70 -4.60 10.43
CA GLY A 40 -3.44 -5.96 10.94
C GLY A 40 -3.82 -7.13 10.02
N GLY A 41 -4.17 -6.91 8.74
CA GLY A 41 -4.52 -7.98 7.78
C GLY A 41 -5.85 -8.71 8.03
N LYS A 42 -6.66 -8.27 9.00
CA LYS A 42 -7.85 -9.02 9.45
C LYS A 42 -9.13 -8.70 8.68
N CYS A 43 -9.31 -7.46 8.23
CA CYS A 43 -10.60 -6.97 7.70
C CYS A 43 -10.71 -6.91 6.16
N GLY A 44 -9.60 -6.86 5.42
CA GLY A 44 -9.61 -6.77 3.96
C GLY A 44 -10.21 -5.48 3.36
N LYS A 45 -10.31 -4.40 4.15
CA LYS A 45 -10.90 -3.10 3.71
C LYS A 45 -9.88 -2.12 3.13
N CYS A 46 -8.59 -2.35 3.29
CA CYS A 46 -7.51 -1.50 2.78
C CYS A 46 -7.19 -1.76 1.28
N ARG A 47 -8.23 -1.92 0.45
CA ARG A 47 -8.08 -2.32 -0.96
C ARG A 47 -7.46 -1.22 -1.80
N ILE A 48 -6.41 -1.57 -2.53
CA ILE A 48 -5.72 -0.71 -3.50
C ILE A 48 -5.23 -1.56 -4.68
N ILE A 49 -4.97 -0.91 -5.81
CA ILE A 49 -4.22 -1.51 -6.91
C ILE A 49 -2.83 -0.88 -6.87
N ALA A 50 -1.81 -1.70 -6.66
CA ALA A 50 -0.42 -1.28 -6.60
C ALA A 50 0.40 -2.00 -7.68
N ARG A 51 1.39 -1.30 -8.26
CA ARG A 51 2.28 -1.84 -9.30
C ARG A 51 3.70 -1.27 -9.10
N GLY A 52 4.72 -1.99 -9.55
CA GLY A 52 6.12 -1.59 -9.47
C GLY A 52 6.91 -2.42 -8.45
N GLN A 53 7.91 -1.80 -7.81
CA GLN A 53 8.70 -2.45 -6.75
C GLN A 53 7.91 -2.48 -5.44
N ILE A 54 7.07 -3.50 -5.30
CA ILE A 54 6.27 -3.76 -4.10
C ILE A 54 6.52 -5.18 -3.61
N SER A 55 6.38 -5.40 -2.31
CA SER A 55 6.44 -6.74 -1.74
C SER A 55 5.31 -7.61 -2.31
N PRO A 56 5.56 -8.91 -2.55
CA PRO A 56 4.50 -9.83 -2.94
C PRO A 56 3.43 -9.93 -1.84
N PRO A 57 2.16 -10.22 -2.19
CA PRO A 57 1.10 -10.38 -1.21
C PRO A 57 1.36 -11.59 -0.32
N THR A 58 1.10 -11.43 0.98
CA THR A 58 1.17 -12.48 1.98
C THR A 58 -0.01 -13.45 1.87
N ALA A 59 0.11 -14.64 2.47
CA ALA A 59 -1.00 -15.60 2.52
C ALA A 59 -2.29 -15.04 3.18
N GLN A 60 -2.16 -14.10 4.13
CA GLN A 60 -3.32 -13.44 4.73
C GLN A 60 -4.00 -12.48 3.76
N GLU A 61 -3.21 -11.73 2.98
CA GLU A 61 -3.73 -10.82 1.95
C GLU A 61 -4.40 -11.62 0.82
N ILE A 62 -3.76 -12.69 0.34
CA ILE A 62 -4.31 -13.56 -0.70
C ILE A 62 -5.68 -14.12 -0.30
N LYS A 63 -5.86 -14.56 0.95
CA LYS A 63 -7.16 -15.05 1.47
C LYS A 63 -8.28 -14.01 1.44
N ARG A 64 -7.96 -12.73 1.27
CA ARG A 64 -8.91 -11.61 1.22
C ARG A 64 -9.09 -11.02 -0.17
N LEU A 65 -8.32 -11.50 -1.15
CA LEU A 65 -8.43 -11.16 -2.55
C LEU A 65 -9.32 -12.17 -3.28
N LYS A 66 -10.07 -11.73 -4.28
CA LYS A 66 -10.69 -12.59 -5.28
C LYS A 66 -9.62 -13.02 -6.29
N ALA A 67 -9.87 -14.12 -6.99
CA ALA A 67 -8.94 -14.62 -8.02
C ALA A 67 -8.61 -13.58 -9.11
N ALA A 68 -9.54 -12.66 -9.41
CA ALA A 68 -9.34 -11.57 -10.37
C ALA A 68 -8.55 -10.36 -9.81
N GLU A 69 -8.20 -10.37 -8.51
CA GLU A 69 -7.49 -9.29 -7.81
C GLU A 69 -6.02 -9.65 -7.50
N LEU A 70 -5.52 -10.79 -8.00
CA LEU A 70 -4.12 -11.22 -7.92
C LEU A 70 -3.32 -10.79 -9.15
#